data_AF-A0A519N706-F1
#
_entry.id   AF-A0A519N706-F1
#
_cell.length_a   1.000
_cell.length_b   1.000
_cell.length_c   1.000
_cell.angle_alpha   90.00
_cell.angle_beta   90.00
_cell.angle_gamma   90.00
#
_symmetry.space_group_name_H-M   'P 1'
#
loop_
_entity.id
_entity.type
_entity.pdbx_description
1 polymer ?
#
loop_
_entity_poly.entity_id
_entity_poly.type
_entity_poly.pdbx_seq_one_letter_code
_entity_poly.pdbx_strand_id
1 'polypeptide(L)'
;MTKFLHSAFFFLTILSLQAQKVEYAFEKDIPYYEKPTDAYIKERCVLDFYYPKNTKDFATIIWFHGGGLTGGQKEIPSALKEKGYAVIGVNYRLSPKAKVEDCIADAAASIAWTFKNISKYGGSDAKIFVSGHSAGGYLGAMAILDKKRLEKYAIDPDKIAGLIPFSGQMVSHFTYRKEKGIDEKQPTIDEYAPLFFVRADAPPMLLITGDRELELLGRYEENAYMARMMKIAGHKETKLLEIGGYGHDMAYPAFPLLDNEIKRALAKNNPKQTN
;
A
#
# COMPACT_ATOMS: atom_id res chain seq x y z
N MET A 1 35.22 -17.62 72.32
CA MET A 1 34.15 -16.91 71.58
C MET A 1 34.70 -16.55 70.21
N THR A 2 34.42 -17.36 69.20
CA THR A 2 34.94 -17.21 67.83
C THR A 2 33.75 -16.86 66.93
N LYS A 3 33.69 -15.62 66.42
CA LYS A 3 32.61 -15.16 65.53
C LYS A 3 32.98 -15.49 64.08
N PHE A 4 32.20 -16.35 63.43
CA PHE A 4 32.25 -16.56 61.98
C PHE A 4 31.48 -15.44 61.27
N LEU A 5 32.17 -14.59 60.50
CA LEU A 5 31.54 -13.73 59.51
C LEU A 5 31.17 -14.58 58.28
N HIS A 6 29.87 -14.70 57.99
CA HIS A 6 29.39 -15.23 56.71
C HIS A 6 29.18 -14.04 55.76
N SER A 7 30.10 -13.86 54.81
CA SER A 7 29.88 -12.97 53.66
C SER A 7 28.96 -13.67 52.66
N ALA A 8 27.73 -13.19 52.54
CA ALA A 8 26.82 -13.59 51.47
C ALA A 8 27.21 -12.85 50.18
N PHE A 9 27.76 -13.58 49.21
CA PHE A 9 27.99 -13.07 47.85
C PHE A 9 26.65 -13.08 47.10
N PHE A 10 26.07 -11.90 46.88
CA PHE A 10 24.94 -11.72 45.96
C PHE A 10 25.47 -11.77 44.53
N PHE A 11 25.22 -12.87 43.80
CA PHE A 11 25.45 -12.94 42.37
C PHE A 11 24.33 -12.15 41.66
N LEU A 12 24.64 -10.95 41.20
CA LEU A 12 23.77 -10.17 40.32
C LEU A 12 23.90 -10.73 38.90
N THR A 13 22.97 -11.59 38.48
CA THR A 13 22.90 -12.06 37.08
C THR A 13 22.36 -10.93 36.21
N ILE A 14 23.26 -10.26 35.49
CA ILE A 14 22.90 -9.32 34.42
C ILE A 14 22.39 -10.15 33.23
N LEU A 15 21.08 -10.36 33.15
CA LEU A 15 20.42 -10.87 31.95
C LEU A 15 20.45 -9.75 30.90
N SER A 16 21.41 -9.83 29.98
CA SER A 16 21.39 -9.03 28.76
C SER A 16 20.22 -9.52 27.90
N LEU A 17 19.16 -8.72 27.81
CA LEU A 17 18.14 -8.86 26.77
C LEU A 17 18.80 -8.58 25.43
N GLN A 18 19.34 -9.61 24.78
CA GLN A 18 19.62 -9.53 23.36
C GLN A 18 18.29 -9.46 22.63
N ALA A 19 18.00 -8.33 21.99
CA ALA A 19 16.87 -8.22 21.09
C ALA A 19 17.05 -9.30 20.00
N GLN A 20 16.10 -10.24 19.93
CA GLN A 20 16.13 -11.29 18.91
C GLN A 20 16.07 -10.63 17.54
N LYS A 21 17.04 -10.96 16.67
CA LYS A 21 17.06 -10.46 15.29
C LYS A 21 15.76 -10.87 14.60
N VAL A 22 15.08 -9.91 13.96
CA VAL A 22 13.89 -10.21 13.14
C VAL A 22 14.36 -10.99 11.91
N GLU A 23 13.78 -12.16 11.70
CA GLU A 23 14.03 -13.00 10.53
C GLU A 23 12.91 -12.83 9.52
N TYR A 24 13.26 -12.83 8.23
CA TYR A 24 12.30 -12.67 7.15
C TYR A 24 12.20 -13.93 6.30
N ALA A 25 10.99 -14.20 5.79
CA ALA A 25 10.70 -15.18 4.77
C ALA A 25 10.29 -14.48 3.46
N PHE A 26 10.47 -15.19 2.35
CA PHE A 26 10.06 -14.73 1.02
C PHE A 26 9.37 -15.87 0.28
N GLU A 27 8.09 -15.69 -0.02
CA GLU A 27 7.28 -16.61 -0.82
C GLU A 27 6.95 -15.95 -2.16
N LYS A 28 6.98 -16.73 -3.24
CA LYS A 28 6.80 -16.23 -4.59
C LYS A 28 5.58 -16.81 -5.28
N ASP A 29 5.05 -16.06 -6.23
CA ASP A 29 4.03 -16.52 -7.18
C ASP A 29 2.78 -17.12 -6.50
N ILE A 30 2.37 -16.54 -5.37
CA ILE A 30 1.18 -16.96 -4.63
C ILE A 30 -0.06 -16.52 -5.42
N PRO A 31 -0.95 -17.42 -5.86
CA PRO A 31 -2.18 -17.02 -6.54
C PRO A 31 -3.16 -16.38 -5.56
N TYR A 32 -3.72 -15.22 -5.94
CA TYR A 32 -4.78 -14.57 -5.15
C TYR A 32 -6.20 -14.86 -5.63
N TYR A 33 -6.35 -15.53 -6.78
CA TYR A 33 -7.59 -16.20 -7.16
C TYR A 33 -7.51 -17.69 -6.81
N GLU A 34 -8.52 -18.20 -6.10
CA GLU A 34 -8.58 -19.62 -5.72
C GLU A 34 -8.66 -20.56 -6.94
N LYS A 35 -9.34 -20.12 -8.00
CA LYS A 35 -9.58 -20.89 -9.22
C LYS A 35 -9.33 -20.01 -10.45
N PRO A 36 -8.06 -19.81 -10.86
CA PRO A 36 -7.74 -18.98 -12.01
C PRO A 36 -8.32 -19.61 -13.29
N THR A 37 -9.09 -18.83 -14.05
CA THR A 37 -9.94 -19.33 -15.15
C THR A 37 -9.19 -19.56 -16.46
N ASP A 38 -8.03 -18.94 -16.64
CA ASP A 38 -7.19 -19.10 -17.83
C ASP A 38 -5.69 -18.98 -17.52
N ALA A 39 -4.85 -19.22 -18.53
CA ALA A 39 -3.39 -19.19 -18.39
C ALA A 39 -2.84 -17.79 -18.07
N TYR A 40 -3.48 -16.73 -18.56
CA TYR A 40 -3.03 -15.35 -18.32
C TYR A 40 -3.32 -14.91 -16.89
N ILE A 41 -4.48 -15.31 -16.34
CA ILE A 41 -4.77 -15.14 -14.91
C ILE A 41 -3.80 -15.96 -14.05
N LYS A 42 -3.46 -17.20 -14.44
CA LYS A 42 -2.45 -18.00 -13.71
C LYS A 42 -1.08 -17.31 -13.68
N GLU A 43 -0.69 -16.68 -14.79
CA GLU A 43 0.59 -15.98 -14.92
C GLU A 43 0.61 -14.64 -14.15
N ARG A 44 -0.45 -13.84 -14.29
CA ARG A 44 -0.49 -12.46 -13.82
C ARG A 44 -1.17 -12.28 -12.47
N CYS A 45 -2.14 -13.11 -12.10
CA CYS A 45 -2.89 -12.92 -10.87
C CYS A 45 -2.24 -13.62 -9.68
N VAL A 46 -0.97 -13.25 -9.45
CA VAL A 46 -0.10 -13.76 -8.40
C VAL A 46 0.56 -12.61 -7.63
N LEU A 47 1.00 -12.88 -6.42
CA LEU A 47 1.75 -11.96 -5.58
C LEU A 47 3.02 -12.62 -5.01
N ASP A 48 4.00 -11.79 -4.70
CA ASP A 48 5.17 -12.17 -3.91
C ASP A 48 4.99 -11.61 -2.50
N PHE A 49 5.43 -12.35 -1.49
CA PHE A 49 5.21 -12.02 -0.09
C PHE A 49 6.52 -12.09 0.71
N TYR A 50 6.96 -10.94 1.20
CA TYR A 50 8.13 -10.79 2.06
C TYR A 50 7.69 -10.38 3.46
N TYR A 51 7.96 -11.20 4.48
CA TYR A 51 7.37 -10.98 5.80
C TYR A 51 8.25 -11.41 6.98
N PRO A 52 8.11 -10.76 8.16
CA PRO A 52 8.75 -11.20 9.39
C PRO A 52 8.18 -12.56 9.85
N LYS A 53 8.99 -13.62 9.89
CA LYS A 53 8.50 -14.97 10.26
C LYS A 53 8.49 -15.24 11.77
N ASN A 54 9.26 -14.49 12.55
CA ASN A 54 9.36 -14.61 14.02
C ASN A 54 8.76 -13.41 14.77
N THR A 55 7.97 -12.57 14.09
CA THR A 55 7.26 -11.43 14.68
C THR A 55 5.76 -11.61 14.48
N LYS A 56 4.95 -11.15 15.45
CA LYS A 56 3.48 -11.15 15.38
C LYS A 56 2.96 -9.72 15.40
N ASP A 57 1.70 -9.55 14.99
CA ASP A 57 0.98 -8.28 14.96
C ASP A 57 1.69 -7.20 14.11
N PHE A 58 2.44 -7.63 13.09
CA PHE A 58 3.11 -6.72 12.17
C PHE A 58 2.13 -6.06 11.19
N ALA A 59 2.50 -4.87 10.72
CA ALA A 59 1.78 -4.19 9.64
C ALA A 59 2.15 -4.77 8.27
N THR A 60 1.24 -4.66 7.31
CA THR A 60 1.43 -5.18 5.94
C THR A 60 1.25 -4.07 4.93
N ILE A 61 2.19 -3.96 4.00
CA ILE A 61 2.14 -3.03 2.87
C ILE A 61 1.83 -3.82 1.61
N ILE A 62 0.69 -3.55 0.99
CA ILE A 62 0.36 -4.06 -0.35
C ILE A 62 0.92 -3.04 -1.35
N TRP A 63 1.88 -3.49 -2.16
CA TRP A 63 2.57 -2.69 -3.16
C TRP A 63 2.15 -3.10 -4.58
N PHE A 64 1.61 -2.13 -5.32
CA PHE A 64 1.32 -2.27 -6.74
C PHE A 64 2.39 -1.58 -7.58
N HIS A 65 2.95 -2.32 -8.55
CA HIS A 65 3.96 -1.78 -9.47
C HIS A 65 3.36 -0.76 -10.46
N GLY A 66 4.23 0.05 -11.06
CA GLY A 66 3.86 1.01 -12.13
C GLY A 66 3.79 0.37 -13.52
N GLY A 67 3.94 1.17 -14.58
CA GLY A 67 3.96 0.66 -15.97
C GLY A 67 2.68 0.89 -16.77
N GLY A 68 1.89 1.90 -16.40
CA GLY A 68 0.78 2.41 -17.22
C GLY A 68 -0.33 1.40 -17.50
N LEU A 69 -0.49 0.37 -16.67
CA LEU A 69 -1.42 -0.77 -16.90
C LEU A 69 -1.11 -1.58 -18.17
N THR A 70 -0.01 -1.31 -18.87
CA THR A 70 0.39 -2.00 -20.11
C THR A 70 1.70 -2.77 -19.96
N GLY A 71 2.42 -2.58 -18.86
CA GLY A 71 3.70 -3.21 -18.58
C GLY A 71 3.97 -3.32 -17.09
N GLY A 72 5.14 -3.89 -16.76
CA GLY A 72 5.62 -4.03 -15.40
C GLY A 72 5.40 -5.41 -14.79
N GLN A 73 5.97 -5.58 -13.60
CA GLN A 73 5.96 -6.81 -12.83
C GLN A 73 6.04 -6.53 -11.34
N LYS A 74 5.52 -7.47 -10.55
CA LYS A 74 5.56 -7.44 -9.09
C LYS A 74 6.98 -7.34 -8.58
N GLU A 75 7.13 -6.59 -7.50
CA GLU A 75 8.40 -6.31 -6.88
C GLU A 75 8.20 -6.11 -5.38
N ILE A 76 9.26 -6.35 -4.61
CA ILE A 76 9.36 -5.95 -3.21
C ILE A 76 10.36 -4.79 -3.16
N PRO A 77 9.90 -3.53 -3.02
CA PRO A 77 10.80 -2.39 -2.96
C PRO A 77 11.85 -2.58 -1.87
N SER A 78 13.13 -2.43 -2.23
CA SER A 78 14.25 -2.63 -1.30
C SER A 78 14.15 -1.70 -0.08
N ALA A 79 13.64 -0.48 -0.28
CA ALA A 79 13.43 0.51 0.77
C ALA A 79 12.38 0.11 1.83
N LEU A 80 11.58 -0.94 1.58
CA LEU A 80 10.59 -1.47 2.51
C LEU A 80 11.02 -2.78 3.18
N LYS A 81 12.13 -3.39 2.74
CA LYS A 81 12.66 -4.61 3.34
C LYS A 81 13.26 -4.32 4.72
N GLU A 82 13.23 -5.32 5.59
CA GLU A 82 13.86 -5.28 6.91
C GLU A 82 13.35 -4.17 7.86
N LYS A 83 12.15 -3.61 7.61
CA LYS A 83 11.55 -2.51 8.41
C LYS A 83 10.56 -2.93 9.50
N GLY A 84 10.37 -4.23 9.73
CA GLY A 84 9.40 -4.78 10.69
C GLY A 84 7.98 -4.90 10.14
N TYR A 85 7.79 -4.61 8.85
CA TYR A 85 6.54 -4.82 8.12
C TYR A 85 6.65 -6.02 7.20
N ALA A 86 5.50 -6.58 6.84
CA ALA A 86 5.39 -7.39 5.66
C ALA A 86 5.14 -6.53 4.42
N VAL A 87 5.60 -7.01 3.26
CA VAL A 87 5.39 -6.39 1.96
C VAL A 87 4.85 -7.44 0.99
N ILE A 88 3.73 -7.12 0.37
CA ILE A 88 3.10 -7.92 -0.69
C ILE A 88 3.30 -7.18 -2.00
N GLY A 89 4.11 -7.74 -2.91
CA GLY A 89 4.28 -7.23 -4.26
C GLY A 89 3.27 -7.89 -5.19
N VAL A 90 2.34 -7.10 -5.75
CA VAL A 90 1.22 -7.64 -6.52
C VAL A 90 1.47 -7.54 -8.03
N ASN A 91 1.28 -8.64 -8.76
CA ASN A 91 1.05 -8.58 -10.21
C ASN A 91 -0.45 -8.47 -10.49
N TYR A 92 -0.78 -7.89 -11.62
CA TYR A 92 -2.13 -7.80 -12.16
C TYR A 92 -2.07 -7.97 -13.68
N ARG A 93 -3.20 -8.30 -14.32
CA ARG A 93 -3.32 -8.38 -15.78
C ARG A 93 -3.06 -7.01 -16.42
N LEU A 94 -2.66 -7.00 -17.69
CA LEU A 94 -2.25 -5.78 -18.39
C LEU A 94 -3.02 -5.60 -19.70
N SER A 95 -3.28 -4.35 -20.05
CA SER A 95 -3.80 -3.95 -21.36
C SER A 95 -2.72 -4.12 -22.44
N PRO A 96 -3.08 -4.57 -23.67
CA PRO A 96 -4.44 -4.80 -24.18
C PRO A 96 -4.98 -6.22 -23.97
N LYS A 97 -4.23 -7.13 -23.32
CA LYS A 97 -4.70 -8.51 -23.07
C LYS A 97 -5.85 -8.57 -22.07
N ALA A 98 -5.98 -7.57 -21.21
CA ALA A 98 -7.10 -7.34 -20.31
C ALA A 98 -7.53 -5.88 -20.35
N LYS A 99 -8.76 -5.57 -19.93
CA LYS A 99 -9.24 -4.18 -19.87
C LYS A 99 -8.77 -3.50 -18.59
N VAL A 100 -8.85 -2.17 -18.51
CA VAL A 100 -8.57 -1.46 -17.24
C VAL A 100 -9.47 -1.93 -16.09
N GLU A 101 -10.74 -2.26 -16.38
CA GLU A 101 -11.67 -2.90 -15.42
C GLU A 101 -11.09 -4.18 -14.80
N ASP A 102 -10.46 -5.04 -15.61
CA ASP A 102 -9.82 -6.26 -15.14
C ASP A 102 -8.64 -5.97 -14.21
N CYS A 103 -7.84 -4.95 -14.54
CA CYS A 103 -6.70 -4.54 -13.71
C CYS A 103 -7.17 -4.06 -12.32
N ILE A 104 -8.26 -3.29 -12.26
CA ILE A 104 -8.88 -2.83 -11.02
C ILE A 104 -9.45 -4.01 -10.23
N ALA A 105 -10.13 -4.95 -10.91
CA ALA A 105 -10.67 -6.15 -10.29
C ALA A 105 -9.58 -7.04 -9.68
N ASP A 106 -8.44 -7.17 -10.35
CA ASP A 106 -7.26 -7.89 -9.87
C ASP A 106 -6.67 -7.24 -8.62
N ALA A 107 -6.58 -5.91 -8.59
CA ALA A 107 -6.11 -5.17 -7.42
C ALA A 107 -7.03 -5.34 -6.21
N ALA A 108 -8.35 -5.30 -6.41
CA ALA A 108 -9.31 -5.57 -5.34
C ALA A 108 -9.21 -7.03 -4.85
N ALA A 109 -9.00 -7.99 -5.76
CA ALA A 109 -8.85 -9.40 -5.40
C ALA A 109 -7.59 -9.67 -4.58
N SER A 110 -6.46 -9.03 -4.90
CA SER A 110 -5.22 -9.19 -4.13
C SER A 110 -5.33 -8.58 -2.73
N ILE A 111 -5.98 -7.42 -2.58
CA ILE A 111 -6.29 -6.83 -1.27
C ILE A 111 -7.19 -7.77 -0.46
N ALA A 112 -8.20 -8.34 -1.12
CA ALA A 112 -9.08 -9.30 -0.48
C ALA A 112 -8.35 -10.57 -0.01
N TRP A 113 -7.40 -11.05 -0.80
CA TRP A 113 -6.53 -12.15 -0.40
C TRP A 113 -5.71 -11.79 0.85
N THR A 114 -5.18 -10.57 0.93
CA THR A 114 -4.41 -10.13 2.11
C THR A 114 -5.26 -10.17 3.38
N PHE A 115 -6.44 -9.57 3.39
CA PHE A 115 -7.34 -9.63 4.56
C PHE A 115 -7.65 -11.06 5.01
N LYS A 116 -7.87 -11.97 4.06
CA LYS A 116 -8.23 -13.37 4.35
C LYS A 116 -7.06 -14.22 4.87
N ASN A 117 -5.82 -13.83 4.60
CA ASN A 117 -4.66 -14.68 4.84
C ASN A 117 -3.62 -14.11 5.81
N ILE A 118 -3.58 -12.79 6.02
CA ILE A 118 -2.45 -12.16 6.71
C ILE A 118 -2.26 -12.63 8.15
N SER A 119 -3.37 -12.92 8.85
CA SER A 119 -3.34 -13.44 10.22
C SER A 119 -2.66 -14.82 10.33
N LYS A 120 -2.72 -15.65 9.28
CA LYS A 120 -2.04 -16.96 9.24
C LYS A 120 -0.52 -16.80 9.26
N TYR A 121 -0.02 -15.71 8.69
CA TYR A 121 1.39 -15.35 8.68
C TYR A 121 1.82 -14.56 9.93
N GLY A 122 0.88 -14.24 10.83
CA GLY A 122 1.13 -13.47 12.04
C GLY A 122 0.98 -11.95 11.89
N GLY A 123 0.56 -11.46 10.73
CA GLY A 123 0.26 -10.04 10.53
C GLY A 123 -1.14 -9.68 11.01
N SER A 124 -1.38 -8.37 11.15
CA SER A 124 -2.65 -7.83 11.63
C SER A 124 -3.51 -7.33 10.47
N ASP A 125 -4.76 -7.78 10.40
CA ASP A 125 -5.74 -7.29 9.42
C ASP A 125 -6.20 -5.85 9.70
N ALA A 126 -5.96 -5.34 10.91
CA ALA A 126 -6.15 -3.95 11.29
C ALA A 126 -4.97 -3.02 10.91
N LYS A 127 -3.88 -3.57 10.35
CA LYS A 127 -2.65 -2.83 10.01
C LYS A 127 -2.25 -3.03 8.55
N ILE A 128 -3.23 -3.05 7.65
CA ILE A 128 -3.02 -3.18 6.20
C ILE A 128 -2.95 -1.78 5.58
N PHE A 129 -1.84 -1.50 4.91
CA PHE A 129 -1.59 -0.29 4.12
C PHE A 129 -1.55 -0.64 2.64
N VAL A 130 -2.04 0.24 1.79
CA VAL A 130 -1.99 0.08 0.33
C VAL A 130 -1.20 1.21 -0.29
N SER A 131 -0.26 0.86 -1.16
CA SER A 131 0.64 1.77 -1.83
C SER A 131 0.97 1.25 -3.23
N GLY A 132 1.56 2.11 -4.05
CA GLY A 132 2.06 1.74 -5.36
C GLY A 132 2.47 2.98 -6.14
N HIS A 133 3.24 2.76 -7.21
CA HIS A 133 3.73 3.85 -8.06
C HIS A 133 2.93 3.94 -9.36
N SER A 134 2.61 5.17 -9.77
CA SER A 134 2.00 5.44 -11.07
C SER A 134 0.67 4.69 -11.24
N ALA A 135 0.59 3.78 -12.22
CA ALA A 135 -0.54 2.86 -12.40
C ALA A 135 -0.89 2.07 -11.13
N GLY A 136 0.10 1.67 -10.32
CA GLY A 136 -0.13 0.97 -9.06
C GLY A 136 -0.79 1.85 -7.99
N GLY A 137 -0.42 3.13 -7.94
CA GLY A 137 -1.09 4.12 -7.09
C GLY A 137 -2.55 4.33 -7.49
N TYR A 138 -2.82 4.36 -8.80
CA TYR A 138 -4.18 4.39 -9.34
C TYR A 138 -4.99 3.14 -8.95
N LEU A 139 -4.42 1.94 -9.11
CA LEU A 139 -5.09 0.68 -8.77
C LEU A 139 -5.45 0.60 -7.29
N GLY A 140 -4.53 0.96 -6.40
CA GLY A 140 -4.79 1.01 -4.96
C GLY A 140 -5.92 1.98 -4.61
N ALA A 141 -5.93 3.17 -5.20
CA ALA A 141 -6.99 4.16 -4.99
C ALA A 141 -8.35 3.68 -5.51
N MET A 142 -8.40 3.13 -6.72
CA MET A 142 -9.63 2.58 -7.31
C MET A 142 -10.20 1.42 -6.51
N ALA A 143 -9.35 0.52 -6.00
CA ALA A 143 -9.80 -0.63 -5.24
C ALA A 143 -10.37 -0.27 -3.86
N ILE A 144 -9.98 0.88 -3.28
CA ILE A 144 -10.35 1.29 -1.91
C ILE A 144 -11.48 2.32 -1.90
N LEU A 145 -11.46 3.30 -2.80
CA LEU A 145 -12.39 4.43 -2.74
C LEU A 145 -13.79 4.03 -3.21
N ASP A 146 -13.90 3.18 -4.24
CA ASP A 146 -15.15 2.54 -4.61
C ASP A 146 -15.42 1.33 -3.69
N LYS A 147 -16.30 1.51 -2.69
CA LYS A 147 -16.56 0.48 -1.67
C LYS A 147 -17.01 -0.85 -2.27
N LYS A 148 -17.73 -0.81 -3.40
CA LYS A 148 -18.26 -2.01 -4.08
C LYS A 148 -17.17 -2.99 -4.48
N ARG A 149 -15.94 -2.50 -4.72
CA ARG A 149 -14.80 -3.33 -5.15
C ARG A 149 -14.34 -4.31 -4.07
N LEU A 150 -14.40 -3.92 -2.79
CA LEU A 150 -14.06 -4.79 -1.65
C LEU A 150 -15.28 -5.40 -0.97
N GLU A 151 -16.44 -4.72 -0.98
CA GLU A 151 -17.69 -5.25 -0.40
C GLU A 151 -18.12 -6.57 -1.05
N LYS A 152 -17.86 -6.76 -2.36
CA LYS A 152 -18.11 -8.05 -3.05
C LYS A 152 -17.32 -9.23 -2.47
N TYR A 153 -16.26 -8.96 -1.71
CA TYR A 153 -15.47 -9.96 -0.98
C TYR A 153 -15.80 -10.01 0.52
N ALA A 154 -16.88 -9.35 0.95
CA ALA A 154 -17.27 -9.14 2.35
C ALA A 154 -16.19 -8.41 3.17
N ILE A 155 -15.46 -7.48 2.54
CA ILE A 155 -14.44 -6.68 3.18
C ILE A 155 -14.88 -5.22 3.21
N ASP A 156 -14.84 -4.63 4.39
CA ASP A 156 -15.03 -3.20 4.56
C ASP A 156 -13.74 -2.46 4.18
N PRO A 157 -13.74 -1.67 3.08
CA PRO A 157 -12.57 -0.90 2.64
C PRO A 157 -12.08 0.10 3.71
N ASP A 158 -12.96 0.51 4.63
CA ASP A 158 -12.65 1.54 5.63
C ASP A 158 -11.73 0.99 6.74
N LYS A 159 -11.52 -0.33 6.78
CA LYS A 159 -10.56 -1.00 7.66
C LYS A 159 -9.10 -0.89 7.19
N ILE A 160 -8.85 -0.39 5.99
CA ILE A 160 -7.49 -0.10 5.52
C ILE A 160 -6.88 0.97 6.45
N ALA A 161 -5.69 0.69 6.98
CA ALA A 161 -5.00 1.58 7.91
C ALA A 161 -4.42 2.83 7.22
N GLY A 162 -4.18 2.76 5.91
CA GLY A 162 -3.82 3.93 5.10
C GLY A 162 -3.65 3.62 3.61
N LEU A 163 -4.05 4.59 2.78
CA LEU A 163 -3.84 4.61 1.33
C LEU A 163 -2.74 5.64 0.99
N ILE A 164 -1.61 5.18 0.44
CA ILE A 164 -0.41 6.00 0.24
C ILE A 164 0.08 5.86 -1.21
N PRO A 165 -0.63 6.39 -2.22
CA PRO A 165 -0.23 6.27 -3.62
C PRO A 165 0.93 7.21 -3.96
N PHE A 166 1.90 6.72 -4.74
CA PHE A 166 2.99 7.50 -5.30
C PHE A 166 2.66 7.85 -6.75
N SER A 167 2.52 9.13 -7.04
CA SER A 167 2.13 9.65 -8.35
C SER A 167 0.98 8.84 -8.97
N GLY A 168 -0.07 8.52 -8.21
CA GLY A 168 -1.25 7.83 -8.73
C GLY A 168 -2.11 8.74 -9.61
N GLN A 169 -2.79 8.20 -10.63
CA GLN A 169 -3.78 8.99 -11.36
C GLN A 169 -5.03 9.12 -10.52
N MET A 170 -5.60 10.32 -10.46
CA MET A 170 -6.84 10.60 -9.73
C MET A 170 -7.99 10.91 -10.69
N VAL A 171 -7.70 11.29 -11.94
CA VAL A 171 -8.66 11.24 -13.07
C VAL A 171 -8.67 9.84 -13.71
N SER A 172 -9.52 9.60 -14.72
CA SER A 172 -9.55 8.29 -15.39
C SER A 172 -8.19 7.99 -16.04
N HIS A 173 -7.70 6.77 -15.83
CA HIS A 173 -6.35 6.38 -16.25
C HIS A 173 -6.16 6.60 -17.76
N PHE A 174 -4.98 7.07 -18.20
CA PHE A 174 -4.75 7.37 -19.63
C PHE A 174 -4.95 6.14 -20.52
N THR A 175 -4.64 4.93 -20.03
CA THR A 175 -4.90 3.67 -20.74
C THR A 175 -6.38 3.43 -20.99
N TYR A 176 -7.23 3.72 -20.01
CA TYR A 176 -8.68 3.64 -20.18
C TYR A 176 -9.17 4.70 -21.18
N ARG A 177 -8.67 5.94 -21.08
CA ARG A 177 -8.97 7.00 -22.05
C ARG A 177 -8.57 6.60 -23.47
N LYS A 178 -7.39 5.99 -23.63
CA LYS A 178 -6.92 5.43 -24.91
C LYS A 178 -7.82 4.32 -25.44
N GLU A 179 -8.28 3.40 -24.58
CA GLU A 179 -9.27 2.36 -24.94
C GLU A 179 -10.59 2.96 -25.46
N LYS A 180 -10.92 4.20 -25.09
CA LYS A 180 -12.10 4.95 -25.53
C LYS A 180 -11.82 5.94 -26.68
N GLY A 181 -10.59 6.02 -27.18
CA GLY A 181 -10.21 7.00 -28.20
C GLY A 181 -10.17 8.45 -27.72
N ILE A 182 -10.03 8.66 -26.41
CA ILE A 182 -9.94 9.98 -25.78
C ILE A 182 -8.46 10.39 -25.71
N ASP A 183 -8.17 11.63 -26.12
CA ASP A 183 -6.82 12.20 -26.09
C ASP A 183 -6.24 12.26 -24.68
N GLU A 184 -4.94 12.04 -24.53
CA GLU A 184 -4.27 11.99 -23.22
C GLU A 184 -4.29 13.33 -22.47
N LYS A 185 -4.44 14.46 -23.19
CA LYS A 185 -4.54 15.81 -22.62
C LYS A 185 -5.98 16.18 -22.25
N GLN A 186 -6.96 15.38 -22.66
CA GLN A 186 -8.35 15.56 -22.25
C GLN A 186 -8.62 14.77 -20.96
N PRO A 187 -8.71 15.41 -19.78
CA PRO A 187 -9.04 14.71 -18.55
C PRO A 187 -10.50 14.26 -18.57
N THR A 188 -10.78 13.12 -17.96
CA THR A 188 -12.14 12.61 -17.71
C THR A 188 -12.27 12.19 -16.26
N ILE A 189 -13.42 12.43 -15.66
CA ILE A 189 -13.76 11.95 -14.32
C ILE A 189 -15.05 11.16 -14.46
N ASP A 190 -14.92 9.84 -14.44
CA ASP A 190 -16.01 8.85 -14.51
C ASP A 190 -15.73 7.71 -13.52
N GLU A 191 -16.49 6.61 -13.60
CA GLU A 191 -16.35 5.46 -12.68
C GLU A 191 -14.98 4.75 -12.76
N TYR A 192 -14.08 5.17 -13.64
CA TYR A 192 -12.69 4.73 -13.72
C TYR A 192 -11.70 5.76 -13.16
N ALA A 193 -12.16 6.78 -12.43
CA ALA A 193 -11.35 7.80 -11.79
C ALA A 193 -11.49 7.77 -10.26
N PRO A 194 -10.41 7.74 -9.47
CA PRO A 194 -10.49 7.87 -8.00
C PRO A 194 -11.27 9.11 -7.52
N LEU A 195 -11.15 10.24 -8.24
CA LEU A 195 -11.90 11.47 -7.99
C LEU A 195 -13.42 11.29 -8.01
N PHE A 196 -13.94 10.29 -8.72
CA PHE A 196 -15.37 10.00 -8.79
C PHE A 196 -15.92 9.44 -7.47
N PHE A 197 -15.05 8.92 -6.59
CA PHE A 197 -15.41 8.23 -5.36
C PHE A 197 -15.00 8.98 -4.08
N VAL A 198 -14.95 10.31 -4.16
CA VAL A 198 -14.67 11.17 -2.99
C VAL A 198 -15.70 10.92 -1.89
N ARG A 199 -15.22 10.63 -0.67
CA ARG A 199 -16.08 10.34 0.49
C ARG A 199 -15.43 10.69 1.82
N ALA A 200 -16.24 11.09 2.80
CA ALA A 200 -15.77 11.54 4.12
C ALA A 200 -15.21 10.41 4.99
N ASP A 201 -15.67 9.18 4.75
CA ASP A 201 -15.41 7.97 5.52
C ASP A 201 -14.30 7.09 4.91
N ALA A 202 -13.60 7.58 3.88
CA ALA A 202 -12.48 6.85 3.31
C ALA A 202 -11.35 6.62 4.34
N PRO A 203 -10.47 5.63 4.10
CA PRO A 203 -9.24 5.48 4.87
C PRO A 203 -8.34 6.73 4.86
N PRO A 204 -7.49 6.91 5.90
CA PRO A 204 -6.43 7.93 5.89
C PRO A 204 -5.62 7.88 4.60
N MET A 205 -5.35 9.04 4.00
CA MET A 205 -4.77 9.11 2.67
C MET A 205 -3.59 10.09 2.63
N LEU A 206 -2.42 9.60 2.21
CA LEU A 206 -1.25 10.41 1.91
C LEU A 206 -0.96 10.32 0.42
N LEU A 207 -1.35 11.36 -0.33
CA LEU A 207 -1.00 11.52 -1.73
C LEU A 207 0.43 12.05 -1.81
N ILE A 208 1.29 11.39 -2.59
CA ILE A 208 2.67 11.83 -2.81
C ILE A 208 2.87 11.95 -4.32
N THR A 209 3.35 13.10 -4.80
CA THR A 209 3.66 13.31 -6.21
C THR A 209 5.07 13.85 -6.39
N GLY A 210 5.60 13.74 -7.61
CA GLY A 210 6.75 14.53 -8.02
C GLY A 210 6.39 16.01 -8.16
N ASP A 211 7.41 16.79 -8.53
CA ASP A 211 7.35 18.19 -8.91
C ASP A 211 6.40 18.39 -10.10
N ARG A 212 5.44 19.30 -9.95
CA ARG A 212 4.39 19.54 -10.95
C ARG A 212 4.92 19.92 -12.34
N GLU A 213 6.10 20.54 -12.40
CA GLU A 213 6.70 20.98 -13.67
C GLU A 213 7.54 19.87 -14.34
N LEU A 214 7.86 18.80 -13.61
CA LEU A 214 8.65 17.66 -14.08
C LEU A 214 7.82 16.38 -14.24
N GLU A 215 6.61 16.34 -13.70
CA GLU A 215 5.75 15.17 -13.72
C GLU A 215 5.00 14.95 -15.05
N LEU A 216 4.41 13.77 -15.19
CA LEU A 216 3.46 13.43 -16.25
C LEU A 216 2.18 14.26 -16.15
N LEU A 217 1.63 14.64 -17.31
CA LEU A 217 0.26 15.11 -17.58
C LEU A 217 -0.56 15.55 -16.35
N GLY A 218 -0.21 16.68 -15.73
CA GLY A 218 -0.99 17.28 -14.66
C GLY A 218 -1.13 16.42 -13.39
N ARG A 219 -0.14 15.54 -13.12
CA ARG A 219 -0.17 14.57 -12.00
C ARG A 219 -0.38 15.25 -10.65
N TYR A 220 0.30 16.37 -10.44
CA TYR A 220 0.17 17.12 -9.20
C TYR A 220 -1.25 17.69 -9.09
N GLU A 221 -1.77 18.29 -10.15
CA GLU A 221 -3.06 18.97 -10.20
C GLU A 221 -4.21 18.00 -9.92
N GLU A 222 -4.19 16.79 -10.50
CA GLU A 222 -5.23 15.79 -10.23
C GLU A 222 -5.20 15.31 -8.76
N ASN A 223 -4.01 15.18 -8.17
CA ASN A 223 -3.85 14.82 -6.75
C ASN A 223 -4.22 15.98 -5.82
N ALA A 224 -3.92 17.22 -6.20
CA ALA A 224 -4.33 18.43 -5.51
C ALA A 224 -5.85 18.57 -5.51
N TYR A 225 -6.49 18.28 -6.65
CA TYR A 225 -7.95 18.31 -6.74
C TYR A 225 -8.57 17.22 -5.86
N MET A 226 -8.03 16.00 -5.89
CA MET A 226 -8.47 14.91 -4.99
C MET A 226 -8.36 15.32 -3.52
N ALA A 227 -7.19 15.84 -3.11
CA ALA A 227 -6.99 16.30 -1.75
C ALA A 227 -7.98 17.40 -1.33
N ARG A 228 -8.30 18.32 -2.25
CA ARG A 228 -9.26 19.39 -2.00
C ARG A 228 -10.67 18.85 -1.84
N MET A 229 -11.11 17.98 -2.76
CA MET A 229 -12.46 17.43 -2.74
C MET A 229 -12.71 16.54 -1.53
N MET A 230 -11.73 15.73 -1.12
CA MET A 230 -11.80 14.95 0.12
C MET A 230 -12.03 15.84 1.36
N LYS A 231 -11.29 16.96 1.46
CA LYS A 231 -11.46 17.92 2.56
C LYS A 231 -12.82 18.59 2.55
N ILE A 232 -13.33 18.97 1.36
CA ILE A 232 -14.66 19.57 1.19
C ILE A 232 -15.75 18.56 1.60
N ALA A 233 -15.60 17.29 1.21
CA ALA A 233 -16.50 16.22 1.58
C ALA A 233 -16.47 15.89 3.09
N GLY A 234 -15.51 16.43 3.84
CA GLY A 234 -15.43 16.30 5.29
C GLY A 234 -14.35 15.32 5.77
N HIS A 235 -13.60 14.67 4.88
CA HIS A 235 -12.51 13.77 5.25
C HIS A 235 -11.39 14.54 5.98
N LYS A 236 -10.93 14.01 7.12
CA LYS A 236 -10.01 14.72 8.03
C LYS A 236 -8.54 14.29 7.91
N GLU A 237 -8.28 13.15 7.27
CA GLU A 237 -6.95 12.54 7.23
C GLU A 237 -6.36 12.46 5.82
N THR A 238 -6.72 13.40 4.93
CA THR A 238 -6.09 13.54 3.60
C THR A 238 -4.95 14.54 3.63
N LYS A 239 -3.77 14.10 3.21
CA LYS A 239 -2.58 14.92 2.99
C LYS A 239 -2.11 14.81 1.54
N LEU A 240 -1.43 15.85 1.08
CA LEU A 240 -0.73 15.87 -0.21
C LEU A 240 0.68 16.39 0.03
N LEU A 241 1.67 15.67 -0.50
CA LEU A 241 3.07 16.08 -0.53
C LEU A 241 3.57 16.11 -1.96
N GLU A 242 4.28 17.18 -2.30
CA GLU A 242 5.01 17.33 -3.56
C GLU A 242 6.49 17.19 -3.29
N ILE A 243 7.17 16.33 -4.03
CA ILE A 243 8.63 16.16 -3.93
C ILE A 243 9.29 17.03 -5.01
N GLY A 244 9.66 18.26 -4.63
CA GLY A 244 10.32 19.20 -5.53
C GLY A 244 11.64 18.65 -6.10
N GLY A 245 11.88 18.93 -7.38
CA GLY A 245 13.09 18.49 -8.10
C GLY A 245 13.09 17.04 -8.59
N TYR A 246 12.00 16.29 -8.40
CA TYR A 246 11.84 14.91 -8.92
C TYR A 246 10.61 14.82 -9.82
N GLY A 247 10.72 14.17 -10.97
CA GLY A 247 9.60 13.94 -11.89
C GLY A 247 8.88 12.63 -11.59
N HIS A 248 8.56 11.86 -12.64
CA HIS A 248 7.88 10.57 -12.48
C HIS A 248 8.72 9.49 -11.79
N ASP A 249 10.03 9.70 -11.69
CA ASP A 249 11.02 8.87 -11.02
C ASP A 249 11.07 9.08 -9.48
N MET A 250 10.11 9.84 -8.94
CA MET A 250 9.99 10.21 -7.52
C MET A 250 9.79 9.04 -6.52
N ALA A 251 9.70 7.79 -6.97
CA ALA A 251 9.41 6.65 -6.08
C ALA A 251 10.47 6.49 -4.97
N TYR A 252 11.76 6.62 -5.31
CA TYR A 252 12.84 6.48 -4.33
C TYR A 252 12.77 7.52 -3.18
N PRO A 253 12.69 8.83 -3.45
CA PRO A 253 12.56 9.83 -2.39
C PRO A 253 11.20 9.78 -1.65
N ALA A 254 10.19 9.07 -2.16
CA ALA A 254 8.91 8.91 -1.49
C ALA A 254 8.88 7.84 -0.40
N PHE A 255 9.74 6.82 -0.46
CA PHE A 255 9.71 5.73 0.53
C PHE A 255 9.89 6.16 1.99
N PRO A 256 10.78 7.13 2.33
CA PRO A 256 10.85 7.66 3.68
C PRO A 256 9.53 8.31 4.15
N LEU A 257 8.80 8.98 3.25
CA LEU A 257 7.52 9.61 3.56
C LEU A 257 6.44 8.56 3.84
N LEU A 258 6.40 7.49 3.05
CA LEU A 258 5.53 6.34 3.31
C LEU A 258 5.82 5.71 4.67
N ASP A 259 7.09 5.44 4.97
CA ASP A 259 7.51 4.83 6.24
C ASP A 259 7.10 5.70 7.45
N ASN A 260 7.27 7.02 7.35
CA ASN A 260 6.83 7.96 8.37
C ASN A 260 5.31 7.94 8.56
N GLU A 261 4.55 7.87 7.48
CA GLU A 261 3.09 7.84 7.55
C GLU A 261 2.56 6.53 8.15
N ILE A 262 3.18 5.39 7.84
CA ILE A 262 2.87 4.10 8.50
C ILE A 262 3.15 4.20 10.00
N LYS A 263 4.34 4.67 10.40
CA LYS A 263 4.70 4.85 11.82
C LYS A 263 3.71 5.76 12.54
N ARG A 264 3.32 6.88 11.92
CA ARG A 264 2.30 7.80 12.46
C ARG A 264 0.97 7.09 12.68
N ALA A 265 0.48 6.36 11.67
CA ALA A 265 -0.80 5.65 11.74
C ALA A 265 -0.78 4.56 12.84
N LEU A 266 0.32 3.81 12.96
CA LEU A 266 0.50 2.79 13.99
C LEU A 266 0.58 3.38 15.41
N ALA A 267 1.25 4.53 15.58
CA ALA A 267 1.33 5.20 16.88
C ALA A 267 -0.03 5.72 17.37
N LYS A 268 -0.87 6.24 16.45
CA LYS A 268 -2.23 6.71 16.77
C LYS A 268 -3.10 5.60 17.38
N ASN A 269 -2.92 4.36 16.92
CA ASN A 269 -3.69 3.21 17.37
C ASN A 269 -3.12 2.54 18.63
N ASN A 270 -1.97 2.99 19.14
CA ASN A 270 -1.31 2.50 20.35
C ASN A 270 -0.84 3.66 21.25
N PRO A 271 -1.73 4.36 21.97
CA PRO A 271 -1.39 5.52 22.79
C PRO A 271 -0.51 5.21 24.01
N LYS A 272 -0.19 3.94 24.29
CA LYS A 272 0.64 3.51 25.44
C LYS A 272 2.16 3.58 25.21
N GLN A 273 2.64 4.19 24.12
CA GLN A 273 4.08 4.37 23.85
C GLN A 273 4.49 5.83 23.57
N THR A 274 3.67 6.80 23.97
CA THR A 274 4.09 8.21 23.94
C THR A 274 4.12 8.76 25.36
N ASN A 275 5.34 8.80 25.90
CA ASN A 275 5.81 9.39 27.17
C ASN A 275 5.35 8.75 28.47
#